data_AF-A0A6A4P479-F1
#
_entry.id   AF-A0A6A4P479-F1
#
_cell.length_a   1.000
_cell.length_b   1.000
_cell.length_c   1.000
_cell.angle_alpha   90.00
_cell.angle_beta   90.00
_cell.angle_gamma   90.00
#
_symmetry.space_group_name_H-M   'P 1'
#
loop_
_entity.id
_entity.type
_entity.pdbx_description
1 polymer ?
#
loop_
_entity_poly.entity_id
_entity_poly.type
_entity_poly.pdbx_seq_one_letter_code
_entity_poly.pdbx_strand_id
1 'polypeptide(L)'
;MHATASVAETVHNVCNNVADETVTKPLVSSTDPLVGIPDNFASWTSRDDAKLASSFVSVHPDIVFPNSSYAQCFLEPAYKTFVFLLKMFRDSSSTHDLVSENRALLVEKLKGMKLFGFSGSWLENLLEKLDGPNSLHAPVDISLLNQTEESYATQRVSLIARIYELSSSLKASNNKLIEVEEKLKDIAAEKKIYEEACDELGSFFSF
;
A
#
# COMPACT_ATOMS: atom_id res chain seq x y z
N MET A 1 -35.39 -10.07 2.84
CA MET A 1 -34.26 -10.53 3.67
C MET A 1 -33.20 -9.44 3.63
N HIS A 2 -33.07 -8.67 4.71
CA HIS A 2 -32.12 -7.55 4.78
C HIS A 2 -30.76 -8.05 5.26
N ALA A 3 -29.71 -7.79 4.47
CA ALA A 3 -28.33 -7.89 4.93
C ALA A 3 -27.85 -6.48 5.31
N THR A 4 -27.81 -6.21 6.61
CA THR A 4 -27.09 -5.06 7.18
C THR A 4 -25.61 -5.42 7.24
N ALA A 5 -24.82 -4.94 6.29
CA ALA A 5 -23.37 -4.99 6.41
C ALA A 5 -22.91 -3.86 7.33
N SER A 6 -22.55 -4.23 8.56
CA SER A 6 -21.95 -3.34 9.56
C SER A 6 -20.58 -2.88 9.08
N VAL A 7 -20.42 -1.57 8.85
CA VAL A 7 -19.16 -0.92 8.44
C VAL A 7 -18.10 -0.92 9.57
N ALA A 8 -18.41 -1.50 10.73
CA ALA A 8 -17.52 -1.48 11.90
C ALA A 8 -16.43 -2.58 11.89
N GLU A 9 -16.54 -3.62 11.06
CA GLU A 9 -15.60 -4.76 11.10
C GLU A 9 -14.40 -4.64 10.14
N THR A 10 -14.42 -3.72 9.19
CA THR A 10 -13.43 -3.71 8.10
C THR A 10 -12.06 -3.15 8.52
N VAL A 11 -11.97 -2.42 9.63
CA VAL A 11 -10.70 -1.78 10.03
C VAL A 11 -9.86 -2.68 10.94
N HIS A 12 -10.43 -3.71 11.57
CA HIS A 12 -9.67 -4.66 12.40
C HIS A 12 -9.21 -5.92 11.65
N ASN A 13 -9.65 -6.13 10.41
CA ASN A 13 -9.46 -7.40 9.72
C ASN A 13 -8.34 -7.41 8.66
N VAL A 14 -7.60 -6.31 8.49
CA VAL A 14 -6.51 -6.23 7.50
C VAL A 14 -5.25 -6.99 7.95
N CYS A 15 -5.11 -7.30 9.26
CA CYS A 15 -3.89 -7.88 9.81
C CYS A 15 -4.01 -9.31 10.35
N ASN A 16 -5.19 -9.95 10.35
CA ASN A 16 -5.39 -11.22 11.08
C ASN A 16 -5.66 -12.47 10.23
N ASN A 17 -5.63 -12.40 8.91
CA ASN A 17 -5.92 -13.57 8.07
C ASN A 17 -4.70 -14.13 7.35
N VAL A 18 -3.66 -14.53 8.09
CA VAL A 18 -2.73 -15.58 7.63
C VAL A 18 -2.21 -16.36 8.85
N ALA A 19 -3.10 -17.11 9.48
CA ALA A 19 -2.69 -18.27 10.26
C ALA A 19 -3.45 -19.47 9.70
N ASP A 20 -2.69 -20.51 9.41
CA ASP A 20 -3.14 -21.85 9.04
C ASP A 20 -3.53 -22.09 7.57
N GLU A 21 -2.51 -22.30 6.73
CA GLU A 21 -2.62 -23.38 5.73
C GLU A 21 -1.31 -24.16 5.71
N THR A 22 -1.35 -25.39 6.21
CA THR A 22 -0.41 -26.45 5.84
C THR A 22 -0.58 -26.78 4.36
N VAL A 23 -0.03 -25.93 3.48
CA VAL A 23 0.06 -26.22 2.05
C VAL A 23 1.32 -27.06 1.82
N THR A 24 1.09 -28.33 1.51
CA THR A 24 2.12 -29.25 1.02
C THR A 24 2.73 -28.66 -0.26
N LYS A 25 3.93 -28.07 -0.16
CA LYS A 25 4.64 -27.47 -1.29
C LYS A 25 4.93 -28.52 -2.37
N PRO A 26 4.68 -28.24 -3.67
CA PRO A 26 5.25 -29.07 -4.72
C PRO A 26 6.75 -28.82 -4.78
N LEU A 27 7.52 -29.90 -4.63
CA LEU A 27 8.98 -29.93 -4.75
C LEU A 27 9.35 -29.69 -6.22
N VAL A 28 9.46 -28.42 -6.63
CA VAL A 28 9.99 -28.06 -7.95
C VAL A 28 11.50 -27.89 -7.85
N SER A 29 12.19 -29.01 -8.11
CA SER A 29 13.61 -29.08 -8.44
C SER A 29 13.99 -28.03 -9.50
N SER A 30 14.85 -27.09 -9.13
CA SER A 30 15.61 -26.25 -10.07
C SER A 30 16.85 -25.70 -9.34
N THR A 31 17.89 -26.53 -9.44
CA THR A 31 19.36 -26.37 -9.54
C THR A 31 20.17 -25.20 -8.97
N ASP A 32 19.62 -24.15 -8.37
CA ASP A 32 20.45 -23.15 -7.66
C ASP A 32 19.88 -22.89 -6.26
N PRO A 33 20.62 -23.22 -5.17
CA PRO A 33 20.17 -22.86 -3.84
C PRO A 33 20.19 -21.33 -3.70
N LEU A 34 19.04 -20.75 -3.34
CA LEU A 34 18.93 -19.35 -2.97
C LEU A 34 19.54 -19.19 -1.57
N VAL A 35 20.83 -18.87 -1.52
CA VAL A 35 21.59 -18.74 -0.26
C VAL A 35 21.51 -17.31 0.25
N GLY A 36 21.31 -17.16 1.56
CA GLY A 36 21.42 -15.87 2.26
C GLY A 36 20.19 -14.96 2.16
N ILE A 37 19.06 -15.43 1.60
CA ILE A 37 17.81 -14.67 1.52
C ILE A 37 16.68 -15.34 2.32
N PRO A 38 15.69 -14.58 2.82
CA PRO A 38 14.53 -15.14 3.54
C PRO A 38 13.66 -16.11 2.72
N ASP A 39 13.05 -17.11 3.36
CA ASP A 39 12.23 -18.15 2.70
C ASP A 39 11.02 -17.61 1.92
N ASN A 40 10.44 -16.51 2.39
CA ASN A 40 9.30 -15.82 1.78
C ASN A 40 9.70 -14.78 0.73
N PHE A 41 11.00 -14.59 0.50
CA PHE A 41 11.49 -13.57 -0.43
C PHE A 41 11.00 -13.84 -1.86
N ALA A 42 11.21 -15.07 -2.35
CA ALA A 42 10.83 -15.45 -3.71
C ALA A 42 9.31 -15.41 -3.94
N SER A 43 8.49 -15.69 -2.91
CA SER A 43 7.03 -15.59 -3.02
C SER A 43 6.55 -14.15 -3.19
N TRP A 44 7.30 -13.16 -2.72
CA TRP A 44 6.91 -11.75 -2.79
C TRP A 44 7.55 -10.99 -3.95
N THR A 45 8.71 -11.43 -4.45
CA THR A 45 9.45 -10.69 -5.49
C THR A 45 9.54 -11.41 -6.84
N SER A 46 9.31 -12.73 -6.91
CA SER A 46 9.65 -13.65 -8.02
C SER A 46 10.98 -14.39 -7.85
N ARG A 47 11.12 -15.51 -8.57
CA ARG A 47 12.31 -16.38 -8.52
C ARG A 47 13.54 -15.75 -9.15
N ASP A 48 13.40 -15.00 -10.23
CA ASP A 48 14.53 -14.32 -10.89
C ASP A 48 15.06 -13.18 -10.02
N ASP A 49 14.16 -12.47 -9.33
CA ASP A 49 14.52 -11.42 -8.39
C ASP A 49 15.18 -11.99 -7.13
N ALA A 50 14.72 -13.15 -6.67
CA ALA A 50 15.37 -13.88 -5.60
C ALA A 50 16.79 -14.32 -6.00
N LYS A 51 17.01 -14.76 -7.24
CA LYS A 51 18.36 -15.07 -7.75
C LYS A 51 19.25 -13.84 -7.78
N LEU A 52 18.74 -12.71 -8.27
CA LEU A 52 19.47 -11.44 -8.27
C LEU A 52 19.88 -11.03 -6.84
N ALA A 53 18.94 -11.12 -5.89
CA ALA A 53 19.18 -10.86 -4.48
C ALA A 53 20.21 -11.82 -3.88
N SER A 54 20.12 -13.12 -4.15
CA SER A 54 21.06 -14.12 -3.63
C SER A 54 22.48 -13.92 -4.17
N SER A 55 22.62 -13.58 -5.46
CA SER A 55 23.91 -13.19 -6.05
C SER A 55 24.49 -11.95 -5.38
N PHE A 56 23.65 -10.97 -5.08
CA PHE A 56 24.06 -9.76 -4.36
C PHE A 56 24.51 -10.06 -2.93
N VAL A 57 23.74 -10.83 -2.17
CA VAL A 57 24.07 -11.23 -0.78
C VAL A 57 25.36 -12.03 -0.73
N SER A 58 25.67 -12.81 -1.76
CA SER A 58 26.93 -13.56 -1.85
C SER A 58 28.17 -12.64 -1.87
N VAL A 59 28.02 -11.40 -2.36
CA VAL A 59 29.07 -10.37 -2.37
C VAL A 59 29.00 -9.47 -1.13
N HIS A 60 27.82 -9.33 -0.54
CA HIS A 60 27.54 -8.52 0.65
C HIS A 60 26.92 -9.37 1.78
N PRO A 61 27.70 -10.30 2.37
CA PRO A 61 27.18 -11.29 3.32
C PRO A 61 26.74 -10.69 4.66
N ASP A 62 27.13 -9.45 4.94
CA ASP A 62 26.79 -8.70 6.14
C ASP A 62 25.46 -7.94 6.02
N ILE A 63 24.76 -8.05 4.89
CA ILE A 63 23.41 -7.50 4.76
C ILE A 63 22.42 -8.29 5.62
N VAL A 64 21.68 -7.55 6.43
CA VAL A 64 20.63 -8.08 7.30
C VAL A 64 19.29 -7.69 6.69
N PHE A 65 18.45 -8.70 6.47
CA PHE A 65 17.06 -8.51 6.05
C PHE A 65 16.18 -8.28 7.26
N PRO A 66 15.10 -7.49 7.12
CA PRO A 66 14.11 -7.39 8.18
C PRO A 66 13.46 -8.75 8.43
N ASN A 67 13.28 -9.07 9.70
CA ASN A 67 12.73 -10.35 10.14
C ASN A 67 11.25 -10.20 10.53
N SER A 68 10.64 -11.30 11.00
CA SER A 68 9.23 -11.36 11.40
C SER A 68 8.85 -10.46 12.59
N SER A 69 9.80 -9.78 13.24
CA SER A 69 9.47 -8.79 14.28
C SER A 69 8.98 -7.46 13.68
N TYR A 70 9.21 -7.21 12.39
CA TYR A 70 8.54 -6.16 11.64
C TYR A 70 7.11 -6.59 11.27
N ALA A 71 6.16 -5.66 11.27
CA ALA A 71 4.80 -5.99 10.86
C ALA A 71 4.81 -6.57 9.44
N GLN A 72 4.18 -7.74 9.26
CA GLN A 72 4.24 -8.50 8.00
C GLN A 72 3.82 -7.68 6.78
N CYS A 73 2.92 -6.70 6.96
CA CYS A 73 2.48 -5.78 5.92
C CYS A 73 3.58 -4.87 5.36
N PHE A 74 4.72 -4.72 6.05
CA PHE A 74 5.87 -3.96 5.57
C PHE A 74 6.94 -4.82 4.90
N LEU A 75 6.96 -6.14 5.14
CA LEU A 75 8.04 -7.01 4.65
C LEU A 75 7.99 -7.18 3.12
N GLU A 76 6.80 -7.35 2.54
CA GLU A 76 6.65 -7.43 1.08
C GLU A 76 7.09 -6.13 0.37
N PRO A 77 6.60 -4.94 0.77
CA PRO A 77 7.11 -3.67 0.23
C PRO A 77 8.62 -3.48 0.43
N ALA A 78 9.17 -3.92 1.56
CA ALA A 78 10.58 -3.83 1.88
C ALA A 78 11.43 -4.67 0.91
N TYR A 79 11.07 -5.93 0.67
CA TYR A 79 11.79 -6.79 -0.27
C TYR A 79 11.64 -6.33 -1.71
N LYS A 80 10.45 -5.85 -2.11
CA LYS A 80 10.23 -5.25 -3.43
C LYS A 80 11.09 -3.99 -3.63
N THR A 81 11.25 -3.17 -2.59
CA THR A 81 12.12 -1.99 -2.61
C THR A 81 13.59 -2.39 -2.79
N PHE A 82 14.05 -3.42 -2.08
CA PHE A 82 15.41 -3.93 -2.23
C PHE A 82 15.67 -4.44 -3.65
N VAL A 83 14.77 -5.24 -4.21
CA VAL A 83 14.90 -5.75 -5.59
C VAL A 83 14.85 -4.61 -6.61
N PHE A 84 13.98 -3.62 -6.42
CA PHE A 84 13.90 -2.45 -7.28
C PHE A 84 15.25 -1.72 -7.35
N LEU A 85 15.91 -1.54 -6.20
CA LEU A 85 17.25 -0.97 -6.16
C LEU A 85 18.28 -1.84 -6.89
N LEU A 86 18.29 -3.15 -6.66
CA LEU A 86 19.20 -4.07 -7.37
C LEU A 86 19.03 -4.00 -8.89
N LYS A 87 17.79 -3.92 -9.38
CA LYS A 87 17.50 -3.75 -10.80
C LYS A 87 17.97 -2.39 -11.31
N MET A 88 17.73 -1.32 -10.54
CA MET A 88 18.22 0.02 -10.89
C MET A 88 19.75 0.04 -11.06
N PHE A 89 20.49 -0.60 -10.17
CA PHE A 89 21.95 -0.71 -10.29
C PHE A 89 22.38 -1.58 -11.48
N ARG A 90 21.69 -2.70 -11.72
CA ARG A 90 22.00 -3.62 -12.82
C ARG A 90 21.73 -3.01 -14.20
N ASP A 91 20.62 -2.28 -14.31
CA ASP A 91 20.11 -1.76 -15.58
C ASP A 91 20.74 -0.39 -15.92
N SER A 92 21.50 0.21 -15.00
CA SER A 92 22.21 1.46 -15.22
C SER A 92 23.52 1.24 -16.00
N SER A 93 23.74 2.08 -17.02
CA SER A 93 24.95 2.08 -17.85
C SER A 93 26.19 2.58 -17.11
N SER A 94 26.03 3.42 -16.09
CA SER A 94 27.14 3.95 -15.31
C SER A 94 26.72 4.43 -13.93
N THR A 95 27.67 4.42 -12.98
CA THR A 95 27.47 5.03 -11.66
C THR A 95 27.19 6.53 -11.74
N HIS A 96 27.67 7.19 -12.78
CA HIS A 96 27.41 8.60 -13.04
C HIS A 96 25.92 8.81 -13.36
N ASP A 97 25.36 8.05 -14.31
CA ASP A 97 23.94 8.20 -14.72
C ASP A 97 22.98 7.92 -13.56
N LEU A 98 23.31 6.92 -12.75
CA LEU A 98 22.52 6.56 -11.57
C LEU A 98 22.48 7.69 -10.52
N VAL A 99 23.58 8.42 -10.36
CA VAL A 99 23.72 9.50 -9.36
C VAL A 99 23.32 10.88 -9.94
N SER A 100 23.45 11.10 -11.23
CA SER A 100 23.06 12.38 -11.85
C SER A 100 21.54 12.48 -12.05
N GLU A 101 20.90 11.41 -12.51
CA GLU A 101 19.48 11.43 -12.88
C GLU A 101 18.57 10.92 -11.76
N ASN A 102 19.04 9.94 -10.98
CA ASN A 102 18.18 9.18 -10.06
C ASN A 102 18.58 9.33 -8.59
N ARG A 103 19.52 10.22 -8.22
CA ARG A 103 20.03 10.30 -6.84
C ARG A 103 18.96 10.55 -5.79
N ALA A 104 17.99 11.44 -6.04
CA ALA A 104 16.94 11.71 -5.06
C ALA A 104 16.10 10.45 -4.76
N LEU A 105 15.70 9.75 -5.81
CA LEU A 105 14.98 8.48 -5.72
C LEU A 105 15.84 7.40 -5.06
N LEU A 106 17.12 7.32 -5.41
CA LEU A 106 18.09 6.38 -4.83
C LEU A 106 18.21 6.58 -3.32
N VAL A 107 18.44 7.82 -2.88
CA VAL A 107 18.56 8.18 -1.46
C VAL A 107 17.25 7.90 -0.72
N GLU A 108 16.10 8.23 -1.31
CA GLU A 108 14.78 7.93 -0.75
C GLU A 108 14.60 6.42 -0.53
N LYS A 109 14.90 5.60 -1.54
CA LYS A 109 14.75 4.14 -1.46
C LYS A 109 15.74 3.49 -0.50
N LEU A 110 16.98 3.99 -0.42
CA LEU A 110 17.98 3.51 0.55
C LEU A 110 17.58 3.89 1.99
N LYS A 111 17.06 5.10 2.22
CA LYS A 111 16.49 5.51 3.52
C LYS A 111 15.26 4.66 3.86
N GLY A 112 14.42 4.38 2.88
CA GLY A 112 13.29 3.45 3.01
C GLY A 112 13.71 2.05 3.43
N MET A 113 14.77 1.48 2.82
CA MET A 113 15.32 0.19 3.24
C MET A 113 15.73 0.19 4.72
N LYS A 114 16.43 1.25 5.17
CA LYS A 114 16.82 1.38 6.58
C LYS A 114 15.61 1.48 7.51
N LEU A 115 14.59 2.25 7.12
CA LEU A 115 13.31 2.33 7.84
C LEU A 115 12.57 0.99 7.90
N PHE A 116 12.73 0.14 6.90
CA PHE A 116 12.15 -1.20 6.90
C PHE A 116 12.96 -2.21 7.69
N GLY A 117 14.10 -1.84 8.28
CA GLY A 117 14.93 -2.72 9.10
C GLY A 117 16.05 -3.44 8.35
N PHE A 118 16.38 -3.03 7.12
CA PHE A 118 17.62 -3.46 6.48
C PHE A 118 18.84 -2.78 7.13
N SER A 119 19.92 -3.53 7.27
CA SER A 119 21.22 -2.98 7.70
C SER A 119 22.38 -3.73 7.04
N GLY A 120 23.58 -3.15 7.08
CA GLY A 120 24.79 -3.75 6.53
C GLY A 120 25.77 -2.68 6.05
N SER A 121 27.06 -3.00 5.99
CA SER A 121 28.11 -2.06 5.61
C SER A 121 27.90 -1.47 4.23
N TRP A 122 27.41 -2.26 3.27
CA TRP A 122 27.09 -1.76 1.93
C TRP A 122 26.07 -0.61 1.96
N LEU A 123 24.97 -0.79 2.69
CA LEU A 123 23.88 0.19 2.77
C LEU A 123 24.36 1.47 3.47
N GLU A 124 25.05 1.31 4.59
CA GLU A 124 25.55 2.46 5.38
C GLU A 124 26.62 3.24 4.62
N ASN A 125 27.59 2.55 3.98
CA ASN A 125 28.63 3.20 3.17
C ASN A 125 28.04 3.92 1.96
N LEU A 126 27.00 3.36 1.34
CA LEU A 126 26.36 3.97 0.18
C LEU A 126 25.55 5.21 0.59
N LEU A 127 24.81 5.14 1.70
CA LEU A 127 24.12 6.29 2.27
C LEU A 127 25.09 7.39 2.67
N GLU A 128 26.21 7.07 3.33
CA GLU A 128 27.23 8.06 3.72
C GLU A 128 27.83 8.77 2.50
N LYS A 129 28.18 8.01 1.44
CA LYS A 129 28.72 8.58 0.20
C LYS A 129 27.73 9.46 -0.54
N LEU A 130 26.44 9.12 -0.46
CA LEU A 130 25.39 9.91 -1.09
C LEU A 130 24.99 11.12 -0.23
N ASP A 131 24.91 11.01 1.10
CA ASP A 131 24.51 12.08 2.02
C ASP A 131 25.67 13.01 2.45
N GLY A 132 26.93 12.75 2.05
CA GLY A 132 28.12 13.51 2.47
C GLY A 132 28.26 14.94 1.90
N PRO A 133 29.11 15.79 2.50
CA PRO A 133 29.24 17.24 2.24
C PRO A 133 29.81 17.61 0.85
N ASN A 134 30.30 16.64 0.07
CA ASN A 134 30.77 16.84 -1.32
C ASN A 134 29.68 16.55 -2.37
N SER A 135 28.42 16.40 -1.96
CA SER A 135 27.30 16.26 -2.90
C SER A 135 27.07 17.58 -3.64
N LEU A 136 27.21 17.58 -4.97
CA LEU A 136 26.64 18.64 -5.80
C LEU A 136 25.16 18.81 -5.44
N HIS A 137 24.78 20.06 -5.15
CA HIS A 137 23.53 20.53 -4.57
C HIS A 137 22.26 19.70 -4.88
N ALA A 138 21.64 19.19 -3.82
CA ALA A 138 20.41 19.76 -3.26
C ALA A 138 20.23 19.18 -1.84
N PRO A 139 20.01 20.02 -0.81
CA PRO A 139 19.50 19.49 0.45
C PRO A 139 18.14 18.87 0.14
N VAL A 140 18.03 17.55 0.23
CA VAL A 140 16.73 16.94 0.47
C VAL A 140 16.30 17.57 1.78
N ASP A 141 15.21 18.33 1.74
CA ASP A 141 14.69 19.04 2.89
C ASP A 141 14.13 18.03 3.90
N ILE A 142 15.06 17.45 4.67
CA ILE A 142 14.81 16.54 5.79
C ILE A 142 14.08 17.26 6.93
N SER A 143 13.79 18.57 6.84
CA SER A 143 12.86 19.22 7.78
C SER A 143 11.47 18.57 7.76
N LEU A 144 11.08 17.89 6.67
CA LEU A 144 9.89 17.04 6.62
C LEU A 144 10.00 15.79 7.50
N LEU A 145 11.20 15.23 7.65
CA LEU A 145 11.52 14.10 8.54
C LEU A 145 11.89 14.56 9.97
N ASN A 146 12.13 15.85 10.16
CA ASN A 146 12.44 16.49 11.43
C ASN A 146 11.17 16.91 12.20
N GLN A 147 10.00 16.52 11.71
CA GLN A 147 8.79 16.56 12.51
C GLN A 147 8.99 15.63 13.72
N THR A 148 8.92 16.19 14.92
CA THR A 148 9.01 15.40 16.15
C THR A 148 7.93 14.31 16.14
N GLU A 149 8.19 13.18 16.81
CA GLU A 149 7.20 12.11 16.98
C GLU A 149 5.84 12.66 17.49
N GLU A 150 5.90 13.72 18.29
CA GLU A 150 4.77 14.48 18.80
C GLU A 150 3.97 15.23 17.71
N SER A 151 4.64 15.78 16.68
CA SER A 151 4.00 16.39 15.52
C SER A 151 3.23 15.36 14.69
N TYR A 152 3.83 14.19 14.43
CA TYR A 152 3.14 13.10 13.73
C TYR A 152 1.97 12.54 14.53
N ALA A 153 2.13 12.38 15.85
CA ALA A 153 1.05 11.96 16.74
C ALA A 153 -0.14 12.95 16.67
N THR A 154 0.14 14.25 16.68
CA THR A 154 -0.88 15.31 16.58
C THR A 154 -1.61 15.27 15.23
N GLN A 155 -0.87 15.13 14.12
CA GLN A 155 -1.47 15.01 12.79
C GLN A 155 -2.31 13.73 12.66
N ARG A 156 -1.85 12.61 13.22
CA ARG A 156 -2.63 11.35 13.24
C ARG A 156 -3.95 11.52 13.99
N VAL A 157 -3.94 12.16 15.17
CA VAL A 157 -5.16 12.44 15.94
C VAL A 157 -6.10 13.34 15.14
N SER A 158 -5.57 14.39 14.50
CA SER A 158 -6.36 15.28 13.64
C SER A 158 -6.98 14.56 12.44
N LEU A 159 -6.23 13.68 11.77
CA LEU A 159 -6.71 12.89 10.65
C LEU A 159 -7.78 11.89 11.09
N ILE A 160 -7.59 11.22 12.23
CA ILE A 160 -8.57 10.30 12.80
C ILE A 160 -9.87 11.05 13.13
N ALA A 161 -9.80 12.22 13.78
CA ALA A 161 -10.97 13.05 14.05
C ALA A 161 -11.71 13.41 12.76
N ARG A 162 -10.97 13.80 11.71
CA ARG A 162 -11.57 14.12 10.42
C ARG A 162 -12.22 12.91 9.75
N ILE A 163 -11.63 11.73 9.86
CA ILE A 163 -12.23 10.48 9.37
C ILE A 163 -13.55 10.19 10.08
N TYR A 164 -13.62 10.40 11.40
CA TYR A 164 -14.86 10.22 12.16
C TYR A 164 -15.94 11.21 11.72
N GLU A 165 -15.60 12.49 11.52
CA GLU A 165 -16.54 13.50 11.02
C GLU A 165 -17.08 13.15 9.63
N LEU A 166 -16.19 12.77 8.70
CA LEU A 166 -16.56 12.40 7.34
C LEU A 166 -17.44 11.14 7.33
N SER A 167 -17.12 10.15 8.17
CA SER A 167 -17.92 8.93 8.31
C SER A 167 -19.32 9.22 8.86
N SER A 168 -19.42 10.11 9.84
CA SER A 168 -20.69 10.57 10.39
C SER A 168 -21.53 11.33 9.35
N SER A 169 -20.90 12.24 8.59
CA SER A 169 -21.56 12.98 7.50
C SER A 169 -22.02 12.05 6.39
N LEU A 170 -21.21 11.06 6.01
CA LEU A 170 -21.57 10.07 5.00
C LEU A 170 -22.79 9.26 5.45
N LYS A 171 -22.82 8.82 6.70
CA LYS A 171 -23.97 8.10 7.28
C LYS A 171 -25.23 8.97 7.27
N ALA A 172 -25.12 10.23 7.66
CA ALA A 172 -26.25 11.16 7.63
C ALA A 172 -26.75 11.41 6.19
N SER A 173 -25.84 11.55 5.23
CA SER A 173 -26.18 11.70 3.81
C SER A 173 -26.87 10.45 3.26
N ASN A 174 -26.39 9.26 3.63
CA ASN A 174 -26.99 7.99 3.21
C ASN A 174 -28.42 7.84 3.75
N ASN A 175 -28.67 8.23 5.00
CA ASN A 175 -30.02 8.19 5.57
C ASN A 175 -30.98 9.14 4.83
N LYS A 176 -30.52 10.33 4.44
CA LYS A 176 -31.31 11.26 3.62
C LYS A 176 -31.61 10.70 2.24
N LEU A 177 -30.66 9.99 1.63
CA LEU A 177 -30.85 9.33 0.35
C LEU A 177 -31.96 8.27 0.43
N ILE A 178 -31.93 7.43 1.48
CA ILE A 178 -32.96 6.42 1.73
C ILE A 178 -34.35 7.07 1.86
N GLU A 179 -34.46 8.18 2.61
CA GLU A 179 -35.73 8.91 2.76
C GLU A 179 -36.24 9.47 1.41
N VAL A 180 -35.33 9.97 0.55
CA VAL A 180 -35.68 10.43 -0.79
C VAL A 180 -36.14 9.28 -1.68
N GLU A 181 -35.48 8.12 -1.62
CA GLU A 181 -35.88 6.92 -2.36
C GLU A 181 -37.27 6.43 -1.96
N GLU A 182 -37.61 6.49 -0.67
CA GLU A 182 -38.95 6.15 -0.18
C GLU A 182 -40.01 7.13 -0.72
N LYS A 183 -39.75 8.45 -0.63
CA LYS A 183 -40.67 9.46 -1.19
C LYS A 183 -40.85 9.32 -2.70
N LEU A 184 -39.80 8.94 -3.44
CA LEU A 184 -39.90 8.70 -4.88
C LEU A 184 -40.78 7.49 -5.20
N LYS A 185 -40.78 6.45 -4.37
CA LYS A 185 -41.68 5.30 -4.53
C LYS A 185 -43.13 5.72 -4.31
N ASP A 186 -43.40 6.54 -3.30
CA ASP A 186 -44.75 7.05 -3.03
C ASP A 186 -45.25 7.91 -4.19
N ILE A 187 -44.42 8.83 -4.70
CA ILE A 187 -44.75 9.65 -5.89
C ILE A 187 -44.98 8.78 -7.12
N ALA A 188 -44.18 7.73 -7.33
CA ALA A 188 -44.36 6.82 -8.46
C ALA A 188 -45.67 6.03 -8.36
N ALA A 189 -46.07 5.61 -7.15
CA ALA A 189 -47.34 4.95 -6.91
C ALA A 189 -48.53 5.90 -7.15
N GLU A 190 -48.44 7.14 -6.66
CA GLU A 190 -49.45 8.17 -6.89
C GLU A 190 -49.57 8.52 -8.39
N LYS A 191 -48.44 8.70 -9.08
CA LYS A 191 -48.42 8.91 -10.53
C LYS A 191 -49.12 7.79 -11.28
N LYS A 192 -48.90 6.53 -10.87
CA LYS A 192 -49.54 5.37 -11.49
C LYS A 192 -51.08 5.42 -11.35
N ILE A 193 -51.57 5.79 -10.18
CA ILE A 193 -53.02 5.97 -9.94
C ILE A 193 -53.58 7.08 -10.84
N TYR A 194 -52.85 8.20 -10.98
CA TYR A 194 -53.27 9.29 -11.88
C TYR A 194 -53.27 8.87 -13.35
N GLU A 195 -52.27 8.10 -13.80
CA GLU A 195 -52.21 7.56 -15.17
C GLU A 195 -53.39 6.61 -15.43
N GLU A 196 -53.67 5.67 -14.52
CA GLU A 196 -54.82 4.76 -14.62
C GLU A 196 -56.16 5.51 -14.68
N ALA A 197 -56.35 6.55 -13.85
CA ALA A 197 -57.55 7.38 -13.89
C ALA A 197 -57.68 8.20 -15.18
N CYS A 198 -56.57 8.67 -15.76
CA CYS A 198 -56.56 9.36 -17.05
C CYS A 198 -56.91 8.42 -18.20
N ASP A 199 -56.41 7.18 -18.19
CA ASP A 199 -56.72 6.16 -19.19
C ASP A 199 -58.20 5.76 -19.14
N GLU A 200 -58.76 5.56 -17.93
CA GLU A 200 -60.19 5.27 -17.75
C GLU A 200 -61.08 6.42 -18.27
N LEU A 201 -60.75 7.67 -17.94
CA LEU A 201 -61.49 8.84 -18.42
C LEU A 201 -61.30 9.06 -19.93
N GLY A 202 -60.10 8.84 -20.46
CA GLY A 202 -59.80 8.93 -21.89
C GLY A 202 -60.62 7.94 -22.72
N SER A 203 -60.82 6.71 -22.20
CA SER A 203 -61.68 5.71 -22.83
C SER A 203 -63.16 6.10 -22.87
N PHE A 204 -63.61 7.00 -21.98
CA PHE A 204 -64.97 7.53 -21.94
C PHE A 204 -65.22 8.62 -23.00
N PHE A 205 -64.18 9.31 -23.47
CA PHE A 205 -64.28 10.41 -24.44
C PHE A 205 -63.80 10.05 -25.85
N SER A 206 -63.25 8.85 -26.06
CA SER A 206 -62.98 8.29 -27.39
C SER A 206 -64.27 7.81 -28.05
N PHE A 207 -64.94 8.71 -28.78
CA PHE A 207 -66.00 8.42 -29.76
C PHE A 207 -65.42 8.32 -31.18
#